data_AF-A0A7C7L8G0-F1
#
_entry.id   AF-A0A7C7L8G0-F1
#
_cell.length_a   1.000
_cell.length_b   1.000
_cell.length_c   1.000
_cell.angle_alpha   90.00
_cell.angle_beta   90.00
_cell.angle_gamma   90.00
#
_symmetry.space_group_name_H-M   'P 1'
#
loop_
_entity.id
_entity.type
_entity.pdbx_description
1 polymer ?
#
loop_
_entity_poly.entity_id
_entity_poly.type
_entity_poly.pdbx_seq_one_letter_code
_entity_poly.pdbx_strand_id
1 'polypeptide(L)' 'MQELNADFGKRTVVHGAKLEWQNSPMAGVRRRMLDRIGDEVARATSIVRYDSGSHFS' A
#
# COMPACT_ATOMS: atom_id res chain seq x y z
N MET A 1 2.47 -15.00 -2.41
CA MET A 1 1.09 -14.53 -2.61
C MET A 1 0.63 -13.68 -1.44
N GLN A 2 0.92 -12.38 -1.49
CA GLN A 2 0.38 -11.39 -0.55
C GLN A 2 -0.95 -10.86 -1.09
N GLU A 3 -2.06 -11.25 -0.48
CA GLU A 3 -3.39 -10.78 -0.85
C GLU A 3 -3.99 -9.92 0.25
N LEU A 4 -4.49 -8.74 -0.12
CA LEU A 4 -5.20 -7.84 0.77
C LEU A 4 -6.43 -7.31 0.05
N ASN A 5 -7.62 -7.55 0.60
CA ASN A 5 -8.90 -7.10 0.02
C ASN A 5 -9.01 -7.41 -1.50
N ALA A 6 -8.54 -8.60 -1.90
CA ALA A 6 -8.37 -9.00 -3.30
C ALA A 6 -9.65 -9.57 -3.95
N ASP A 7 -10.71 -9.76 -3.17
CA ASP A 7 -12.01 -10.22 -3.68
C ASP A 7 -12.83 -9.01 -4.17
N PHE A 8 -12.80 -8.77 -5.49
CA PHE A 8 -13.52 -7.65 -6.13
C PHE A 8 -15.04 -7.83 -6.17
N GLY A 9 -15.56 -9.01 -5.84
CA GLY A 9 -17.00 -9.24 -5.66
C GLY A 9 -17.52 -8.76 -4.30
N LYS A 10 -16.61 -8.45 -3.35
CA LYS A 10 -16.96 -8.00 -2.00
C LYS A 10 -16.71 -6.50 -1.82
N ARG A 11 -17.72 -5.80 -1.29
CA ARG A 11 -17.54 -4.41 -0.84
C ARG A 11 -16.59 -4.39 0.35
N THR A 12 -15.52 -3.60 0.24
CA THR A 12 -14.54 -3.38 1.30
C THR A 12 -14.57 -1.91 1.73
N VAL A 13 -14.52 -1.66 3.04
CA VAL A 13 -14.35 -0.32 3.62
C VAL A 13 -13.16 -0.34 4.56
N VAL A 14 -12.19 0.54 4.33
CA VAL A 14 -10.96 0.62 5.13
C VAL A 14 -10.82 1.99 5.75
N HIS A 15 -10.70 2.06 7.07
CA HIS A 15 -10.38 3.30 7.76
C HIS A 15 -8.87 3.55 7.69
N GLY A 16 -8.39 4.11 6.57
CA GLY A 16 -6.96 4.25 6.29
C GLY A 16 -6.13 4.92 7.40
N ALA A 17 -6.71 5.87 8.15
CA ALA A 17 -6.02 6.52 9.27
C ALA A 17 -5.64 5.58 10.43
N LYS A 18 -6.35 4.45 10.60
CA LYS A 18 -6.11 3.45 11.65
C LYS A 18 -5.10 2.37 11.27
N LEU A 19 -4.65 2.35 10.02
CA LEU A 19 -3.63 1.40 9.58
C LEU A 19 -2.24 1.85 10.05
N GLU A 20 -1.38 0.91 10.39
CA GLU A 20 0.02 1.23 10.65
C GLU A 20 0.75 1.60 9.35
N TRP A 21 1.69 2.53 9.46
CA TRP A 21 2.59 2.82 8.35
C TRP A 21 3.59 1.69 8.19
N GLN A 22 3.69 1.14 6.99
CA GLN A 22 4.66 0.10 6.64
C GLN A 22 5.75 0.67 5.74
N ASN A 23 6.97 0.19 5.89
CA ASN A 23 8.06 0.57 4.98
C ASN A 23 7.75 0.06 3.57
N SER A 24 8.06 0.89 2.57
CA SER A 24 8.11 0.45 1.18
C SER A 24 9.54 0.02 0.82
N PRO A 25 9.74 -0.69 -0.31
CA PRO A 25 11.08 -0.96 -0.83
C PRO A 25 11.86 0.31 -1.18
N MET A 26 11.18 1.43 -1.44
CA MET A 26 11.81 2.73 -1.70
C MET A 26 12.12 3.42 -0.36
N ALA A 27 13.39 3.75 -0.14
CA ALA A 27 13.83 4.47 1.04
C ALA A 27 13.12 5.84 1.18
N GLY A 28 12.73 6.19 2.41
CA GLY A 28 11.98 7.43 2.69
C GLY A 28 10.50 7.40 2.31
N VAL A 29 9.99 6.26 1.79
CA VAL A 29 8.57 6.09 1.45
C VAL A 29 7.93 5.06 2.36
N ARG A 30 6.84 5.47 3.01
CA ARG A 30 5.98 4.62 3.83
C ARG A 30 4.61 4.48 3.20
N ARG A 31 3.94 3.35 3.44
CA ARG A 31 2.66 3.02 2.82
C ARG A 31 1.66 2.42 3.80
N ARG A 32 0.39 2.68 3.56
CA ARG A 32 -0.77 1.98 4.13
C ARG A 32 -1.50 1.31 2.96
N MET A 33 -1.40 -0.01 2.88
CA MET A 33 -2.00 -0.78 1.78
C MET A 33 -3.51 -0.89 2.00
N LEU A 34 -4.29 -0.63 0.94
CA LEU A 34 -5.75 -0.72 0.96
C LEU A 34 -6.25 -1.94 0.21
N ASP A 35 -5.62 -2.26 -0.93
CA ASP A 35 -5.78 -3.53 -1.63
C ASP A 35 -4.44 -3.99 -2.21
N ARG A 36 -4.31 -5.30 -2.44
CA ARG A 36 -3.20 -5.91 -3.15
C ARG A 36 -3.60 -7.27 -3.72
N ILE A 37 -3.24 -7.50 -4.98
CA ILE A 37 -3.25 -8.82 -5.62
C ILE A 37 -1.96 -9.00 -6.44
N GLY A 38 -1.26 -10.12 -6.22
CA GLY A 38 -0.04 -10.48 -6.92
C GLY A 38 1.26 -10.26 -6.13
N ASP A 39 2.32 -10.88 -6.63
CA ASP A 39 3.65 -10.88 -6.02
C ASP A 39 4.59 -9.85 -6.72
N GLU A 40 5.32 -10.25 -7.77
CA GLU A 40 6.35 -9.43 -8.46
C GLU A 40 5.77 -8.23 -9.25
N VAL A 41 4.69 -8.47 -10.00
CA VAL A 41 3.83 -7.44 -10.57
C VAL A 41 2.50 -7.54 -9.85
N ALA A 42 2.17 -6.51 -9.07
CA ALA A 42 0.96 -6.50 -8.28
C ALA A 42 0.08 -5.31 -8.67
N ARG A 43 -1.23 -5.55 -8.74
CA ARG A 43 -2.20 -4.45 -8.64
C ARG A 43 -2.31 -4.10 -7.16
N ALA A 44 -2.15 -2.83 -6.84
CA ALA A 44 -2.27 -2.35 -5.47
C ALA A 44 -2.80 -0.92 -5.44
N THR A 45 -3.72 -0.68 -4.50
CA THR A 45 -4.09 0.67 -4.05
C THR A 45 -3.48 0.91 -2.67
N SER A 46 -2.81 2.04 -2.48
CA SER A 46 -2.16 2.38 -1.21
C SER A 46 -2.17 3.88 -0.97
N ILE A 47 -2.25 4.29 0.29
CA ILE A 47 -1.88 5.65 0.71
C ILE A 47 -0.37 5.66 0.96
N VAL A 48 0.35 6.60 0.36
CA VAL A 48 1.79 6.73 0.53
C VAL A 48 2.15 8.05 1.20
N ARG A 49 3.23 8.03 1.97
CA ARG A 49 3.85 9.21 2.56
C ARG A 49 5.33 9.22 2.23
N TYR A 50 5.79 10.38 1.77
CA TYR A 50 7.20 10.67 1.53
C TYR A 50 7.76 11.42 2.73
N ASP A 51 8.94 11.02 3.18
CA ASP A 51 9.69 11.77 4.18
C ASP A 51 10.31 13.03 3.54
N SER A 52 10.63 14.02 4.37
CA SER A 52 11.21 15.28 3.89
C SER A 52 12.51 15.03 3.11
N GLY A 53 12.68 15.70 1.97
CA GLY A 53 13.86 15.54 1.11
C GLY A 53 13.89 14.26 0.27
N SER A 54 12.81 13.46 0.25
CA SER A 54 12.72 12.28 -0.60
C SER A 54 12.82 12.65 -2.09
N HIS A 55 13.75 12.00 -2.80
CA HIS A 55 14.02 12.18 -4.23
C HIS A 55 14.13 10.80 -4.89
N PHE A 56 13.68 10.68 -6.14
CA PHE A 56 13.80 9.47 -6.96
C PHE A 56 14.16 9.85 -8.41
N SER A 57 14.99 9.04 -9.06
CA SER A 57 15.47 9.21 -10.45
C SER A 57 14.90 8.15 -11.37
#